data_AF-A0A2V5WN85-F1
#
_entry.id   AF-A0A2V5WN85-F1
#
_cell.length_a   1.000
_cell.length_b   1.000
_cell.length_c   1.000
_cell.angle_alpha   90.00
_cell.angle_beta   90.00
_cell.angle_gamma   90.00
#
_symmetry.space_group_name_H-M   'P 1'
#
loop_
_entity.id
_entity.type
_entity.pdbx_description
1 polymer ?
#
loop_
_entity_poly.entity_id
_entity_poly.type
_entity_poly.pdbx_seq_one_letter_code
_entity_poly.pdbx_strand_id
1 'polypeptide(L)'
;MIALKNVVSSEFVERVHAFFSANGPLSKAKNFEFRPQQQEMAARVAQALEEERHLVVEAGTGVGKSLAYLVPAILFAIEQHK
;
A
#
# COMPACT_ATOMS: atom_id res chain seq x y z
N MET A 1 -16.57 -16.53 -20.18
CA MET A 1 -16.64 -16.22 -18.74
C MET A 1 -15.63 -15.10 -18.47
N ILE A 2 -16.09 -13.85 -18.57
CA ILE A 2 -15.22 -12.66 -18.59
C ILE A 2 -14.79 -12.33 -17.16
N ALA A 3 -13.50 -12.05 -17.00
CA ALA A 3 -12.84 -11.77 -15.72
C ALA A 3 -13.48 -10.58 -14.99
N LEU A 4 -14.23 -10.87 -13.93
CA LEU A 4 -14.74 -9.89 -12.96
C LEU A 4 -13.67 -9.46 -11.93
N LYS A 5 -12.43 -9.96 -12.03
CA LYS A 5 -11.35 -9.65 -11.08
C LYS A 5 -10.82 -8.21 -11.13
N ASN A 6 -11.19 -7.41 -12.14
CA ASN A 6 -10.61 -6.08 -12.36
C ASN A 6 -11.42 -4.91 -11.80
N VAL A 7 -12.56 -5.15 -11.14
CA VAL A 7 -13.47 -4.08 -10.68
C VAL A 7 -13.42 -3.87 -9.16
N VAL A 8 -12.86 -4.82 -8.41
CA VAL A 8 -12.83 -4.76 -6.95
C VAL A 8 -11.39 -4.90 -6.47
N SER A 9 -10.93 -3.87 -5.76
CA SER A 9 -9.67 -3.87 -5.00
C SER A 9 -9.58 -5.12 -4.11
N SER A 10 -8.40 -5.75 -4.06
CA SER A 10 -8.20 -6.95 -3.23
C SER A 10 -8.26 -6.62 -1.74
N GLU A 11 -8.52 -7.62 -0.91
CA GLU A 11 -8.49 -7.45 0.55
C GLU A 11 -7.11 -6.96 1.04
N PHE A 12 -6.03 -7.43 0.43
CA PHE A 12 -4.67 -6.97 0.73
C PHE A 12 -4.47 -5.49 0.42
N VAL A 13 -4.89 -5.04 -0.76
CA VAL A 13 -4.78 -3.64 -1.19
C VAL A 13 -5.63 -2.74 -0.30
N GLU A 14 -6.87 -3.13 0.02
CA GLU A 14 -7.72 -2.38 0.96
C GLU A 14 -7.10 -2.28 2.35
N ARG A 15 -6.51 -3.37 2.85
CA ARG A 15 -5.86 -3.36 4.17
C ARG A 15 -4.62 -2.48 4.20
N VAL A 16 -3.79 -2.50 3.15
CA VAL A 16 -2.65 -1.59 3.02
C VAL A 16 -3.13 -0.14 2.90
N HIS A 17 -4.15 0.13 2.08
CA HIS A 17 -4.75 1.45 1.97
C HIS A 17 -5.27 1.95 3.33
N ALA A 18 -5.96 1.11 4.09
CA ALA A 18 -6.46 1.43 5.43
C ALA A 18 -5.34 1.69 6.44
N PHE A 19 -4.19 0.99 6.34
CA PHE A 19 -3.02 1.18 7.20
C PHE A 19 -2.55 2.65 7.22
N PHE A 20 -2.54 3.30 6.05
CA PHE A 20 -2.08 4.68 5.85
C PHE A 20 -3.21 5.72 5.93
N SER A 21 -4.44 5.32 6.20
CA SER A 21 -5.57 6.26 6.32
C SER A 21 -5.41 7.20 7.52
N ALA A 22 -6.14 8.32 7.51
CA ALA A 22 -6.11 9.30 8.60
C ALA A 22 -6.43 8.69 9.98
N ASN A 23 -7.21 7.61 10.02
CA ASN A 23 -7.59 6.89 11.24
C ASN A 23 -7.03 5.46 11.29
N GLY A 24 -6.07 5.14 10.42
CA GLY A 24 -5.47 3.82 10.30
C GLY A 24 -4.48 3.49 11.42
N PRO A 25 -3.99 2.25 11.50
CA PRO A 25 -2.94 1.85 12.43
C PRO A 25 -1.75 2.82 12.54
N LEU A 26 -1.27 3.38 11.42
CA LEU A 26 -0.14 4.31 11.42
C LEU A 26 -0.44 5.65 12.11
N SER A 27 -1.72 6.02 12.24
CA SER A 27 -2.13 7.28 12.87
C SER A 27 -1.80 7.36 14.36
N LYS A 28 -1.53 6.22 14.99
CA LYS A 28 -1.12 6.12 16.39
C LYS A 28 0.35 6.48 16.62
N ALA A 29 1.15 6.65 15.57
CA ALA A 29 2.54 7.04 15.70
C ALA A 29 2.66 8.52 16.10
N LYS A 30 3.58 8.83 17.03
CA LYS A 30 3.74 10.15 17.66
C LYS A 30 3.83 11.34 16.68
N ASN A 31 4.38 11.14 15.49
CA ASN A 31 4.60 12.17 14.48
C ASN A 31 3.92 11.82 13.15
N PHE A 32 2.79 11.11 13.21
CA PHE A 32 2.03 10.81 12.01
C PHE A 32 1.39 12.08 11.43
N GLU A 33 1.41 12.17 10.12
CA GLU A 33 0.67 13.15 9.35
C GLU A 33 0.09 12.42 8.15
N PHE A 34 -1.24 12.53 7.96
CA PHE A 34 -1.92 11.90 6.85
C PHE A 34 -1.51 12.55 5.54
N ARG A 35 -1.02 11.72 4.61
CA ARG A 35 -0.59 12.13 3.27
C ARG A 35 -1.32 11.26 2.23
N PRO A 36 -2.28 11.81 1.47
CA PRO A 36 -3.00 11.05 0.45
C PRO A 36 -2.06 10.36 -0.56
N GLN A 37 -0.97 11.02 -0.94
CA GLN A 37 0.00 10.46 -1.90
C GLN A 37 0.76 9.25 -1.32
N GLN A 38 1.00 9.23 0.01
CA GLN A 38 1.63 8.09 0.68
C GLN A 38 0.70 6.87 0.67
N GLN A 39 -0.58 7.12 0.96
CA GLN A 39 -1.62 6.09 0.96
C GLN A 39 -1.84 5.53 -0.44
N GLU A 40 -1.94 6.37 -1.46
CA GLU A 40 -2.06 5.94 -2.86
C GLU A 40 -0.82 5.13 -3.28
N MET A 41 0.39 5.64 -3.03
CA MET A 41 1.63 4.92 -3.34
C MET A 41 1.66 3.53 -2.70
N ALA A 42 1.28 3.41 -1.43
CA ALA A 42 1.26 2.14 -0.72
C ALA A 42 0.25 1.16 -1.34
N ALA A 43 -0.95 1.63 -1.71
CA ALA A 43 -1.95 0.80 -2.40
C ALA A 43 -1.47 0.33 -3.77
N ARG A 44 -0.78 1.19 -4.55
CA ARG A 44 -0.18 0.79 -5.84
C ARG A 44 0.94 -0.23 -5.67
N VAL A 45 1.78 -0.09 -4.64
CA VAL A 45 2.83 -1.07 -4.33
C VAL A 45 2.20 -2.40 -3.96
N ALA A 46 1.16 -2.41 -3.12
CA ALA A 46 0.44 -3.62 -2.75
C ALA A 46 -0.15 -4.35 -3.97
N GLN A 47 -0.81 -3.61 -4.86
CA GLN A 47 -1.35 -4.15 -6.10
C GLN A 47 -0.25 -4.74 -7.00
N ALA A 48 0.89 -4.06 -7.13
CA ALA A 48 2.00 -4.55 -7.94
C ALA A 48 2.63 -5.84 -7.39
N LEU A 49 2.68 -5.99 -6.06
CA LEU A 49 3.14 -7.21 -5.40
C LEU A 49 2.19 -8.40 -5.67
N GLU A 50 0.87 -8.21 -5.55
CA GLU A 50 -0.12 -9.25 -5.86
C GLU A 50 -0.18 -9.65 -7.33
N GLU A 51 -0.03 -8.67 -8.22
CA GLU A 51 -0.05 -8.88 -9.67
C GLU A 51 1.31 -9.35 -10.21
N GLU A 52 2.31 -9.55 -9.35
CA GLU A 52 3.69 -9.93 -9.68
C GLU A 52 4.29 -9.08 -10.82
N ARG A 53 4.02 -7.78 -10.80
CA ARG A 53 4.46 -6.85 -11.85
C ARG A 53 5.38 -5.75 -11.32
N HIS A 54 6.16 -5.18 -12.23
CA HIS A 54 6.96 -4.00 -11.91
C HIS A 54 6.09 -2.75 -11.79
N LEU A 55 6.48 -1.87 -10.87
CA LEU A 55 5.88 -0.56 -10.66
C LEU A 55 7.00 0.48 -10.57
N VAL A 56 6.84 1.56 -11.33
CA VAL A 56 7.67 2.76 -11.22
C VAL A 56 6.79 3.85 -10.61
N VAL A 57 7.26 4.46 -9.52
CA VAL A 57 6.56 5.57 -8.86
C VAL A 57 7.54 6.73 -8.72
N GLU A 58 7.12 7.91 -9.19
CA GLU A 58 7.75 9.17 -8.80
C GLU A 58 7.09 9.67 -7.51
N ALA A 59 7.90 9.89 -6.47
CA ALA A 59 7.43 10.40 -5.20
C ALA A 59 8.31 11.56 -4.74
N GLY A 60 7.70 12.72 -4.51
CA GLY A 60 8.37 13.91 -4.00
C GLY A 60 9.04 13.67 -2.63
N THR A 61 9.94 14.58 -2.25
CA THR A 61 10.54 14.59 -0.91
C THR A 61 9.47 14.78 0.17
N GLY A 62 9.61 14.11 1.32
CA GLY A 62 8.67 14.27 2.44
C GLY A 62 7.35 13.51 2.31
N VAL A 63 7.08 12.82 1.19
CA VAL A 63 5.86 12.00 0.99
C VAL A 63 5.82 10.76 1.90
N GLY A 64 6.95 10.36 2.47
CA GLY A 64 7.04 9.13 3.28
C GLY A 64 7.15 7.86 2.43
N LYS A 65 7.81 7.97 1.25
CA LYS A 65 8.03 6.89 0.27
C LYS A 65 8.59 5.59 0.88
N SER A 66 9.48 5.70 1.86
CA SER A 66 10.09 4.53 2.51
C SER A 66 9.07 3.65 3.21
N LEU A 67 8.15 4.22 3.98
CA LEU A 67 7.09 3.44 4.60
C LEU A 67 6.09 2.92 3.55
N ALA A 68 5.80 3.73 2.52
CA ALA A 68 4.87 3.36 1.47
C ALA A 68 5.29 2.11 0.68
N TYR A 69 6.60 1.83 0.54
CA TYR A 69 7.05 0.55 -0.04
C TYR A 69 7.37 -0.53 1.01
N LEU A 70 7.83 -0.16 2.22
CA LEU A 70 8.22 -1.16 3.23
C LEU A 70 7.03 -1.87 3.86
N VAL A 71 5.97 -1.15 4.23
CA VAL A 71 4.80 -1.73 4.89
C VAL A 71 4.12 -2.79 4.02
N PRO A 72 3.72 -2.51 2.77
CA PRO A 72 3.14 -3.54 1.91
C PRO A 72 4.11 -4.70 1.65
N ALA A 73 5.42 -4.45 1.49
CA ALA A 73 6.39 -5.51 1.28
C ALA A 73 6.52 -6.45 2.48
N ILE A 74 6.57 -5.92 3.70
CA ILE A 74 6.63 -6.73 4.94
C ILE A 74 5.35 -7.55 5.12
N LEU A 75 4.18 -6.94 4.92
CA LEU A 75 2.90 -7.64 5.02
C LEU A 75 2.80 -8.76 3.99
N PHE A 76 3.19 -8.49 2.75
CA PHE A 76 3.22 -9.48 1.68
C PHE A 76 4.18 -10.65 1.98
N ALA A 77 5.38 -10.35 2.46
CA ALA A 77 6.37 -11.36 2.85
C ALA A 77 5.84 -12.32 3.94
N ILE A 78 5.23 -11.75 4.98
CA ILE A 78 4.64 -12.52 6.09
C ILE A 78 3.50 -13.41 5.60
N GLU A 79 2.63 -12.92 4.73
CA GLU A 79 1.47 -13.68 4.25
C GLU A 79 1.80 -14.75 3.21
N GLN A 80 2.81 -14.49 2.38
CA GLN A 80 3.22 -15.41 1.32
C GLN A 80 4.32 -16.38 1.77
N HIS A 81 4.76 -16.32 3.04
CA HIS A 81 5.89 -17.10 3.58
C HIS A 81 7.17 -16.99 2.72
N LYS A 82 7.40 -15.82 2.12
CA LYS A 82 8.59 -15.48 1.35
C LYS A 82 9.47 -14.53 2.16
#